data_AF-A0A8J7WFW4-F1
#
_entry.id   AF-A0A8J7WFW4-F1
#
_cell.length_a   1.000
_cell.length_b   1.000
_cell.length_c   1.000
_cell.angle_alpha   90.00
_cell.angle_beta   90.00
_cell.angle_gamma   90.00
#
_symmetry.space_group_name_H-M   'P 1'
#
loop_
_entity.id
_entity.type
_entity.pdbx_description
1 polymer ?
#
loop_
_entity_poly.entity_id
_entity_poly.type
_entity_poly.pdbx_seq_one_letter_code
_entity_poly.pdbx_strand_id
1 'polypeptide(L)'
;MKTLTRLGVATTATAVLAAGIALPAQAQSTPAPAARSGLGLDAVKALATARIDGRLETLRALQLAVTNAAHLTSADRSALGSLLTSDVSGLTALRGKVAAESAVAAVRADETVMVDQYRVYMLVVPKVHLTDAFDIEAAAVSALRKVHDKLAERVAKQPGGATAAEQAQLADLQTRVQNAEQAESGKTATLLAIQPGADATAIRGAITPLVDAAKSARKDLKQARDDAKKVRAELK
;
A
#
# COMPACT_ATOMS: atom_id res chain seq x y z
N MET A 1 5.04 -26.33 -9.87
CA MET A 1 5.79 -27.41 -9.21
C MET A 1 6.66 -28.08 -10.26
N LYS A 2 7.97 -27.82 -10.22
CA LYS A 2 8.98 -28.52 -11.03
C LYS A 2 10.16 -28.77 -10.10
N THR A 3 10.30 -30.03 -9.74
CA THR A 3 11.34 -30.67 -8.95
C THR A 3 12.67 -30.66 -9.70
N LEU A 4 13.77 -30.38 -9.00
CA LEU A 4 15.07 -30.93 -9.37
C LEU A 4 15.82 -31.40 -8.12
N THR A 5 15.88 -32.73 -8.06
CA THR A 5 16.63 -33.63 -7.18
C THR A 5 18.12 -33.65 -7.55
N ARG A 6 19.02 -33.67 -6.55
CA ARG A 6 20.38 -34.26 -6.61
C ARG A 6 20.69 -34.80 -5.20
N LEU A 7 20.66 -36.12 -4.93
CA LEU A 7 21.76 -37.10 -5.05
C LEU A 7 23.13 -36.48 -4.72
N GLY A 8 23.78 -36.78 -3.59
CA GLY A 8 24.40 -38.08 -3.23
C GLY A 8 25.88 -38.01 -3.67
N VAL A 9 26.89 -38.13 -2.80
CA VAL A 9 27.60 -39.39 -2.48
C VAL A 9 28.72 -39.07 -1.47
N ALA A 10 28.92 -39.99 -0.52
CA ALA A 10 30.01 -40.05 0.45
C ALA A 10 31.24 -40.77 -0.12
N THR A 11 32.45 -40.51 0.39
CA THR A 11 33.48 -41.57 0.61
C THR A 11 34.78 -41.07 1.29
N THR A 12 35.11 -41.81 2.35
CA THR A 12 36.43 -42.36 2.78
C THR A 12 37.64 -41.46 2.99
N ALA A 13 38.08 -41.42 4.25
CA ALA A 13 39.43 -41.09 4.68
C ALA A 13 40.37 -42.28 4.45
N THR A 14 41.54 -42.02 3.88
CA THR A 14 42.66 -42.96 3.79
C THR A 14 43.94 -42.23 4.17
N ALA A 15 44.65 -42.75 5.17
CA ALA A 15 45.98 -42.32 5.56
C ALA A 15 47.02 -43.07 4.72
N VAL A 16 48.02 -42.35 4.18
CA VAL A 16 49.25 -42.93 3.63
C VAL A 16 50.44 -42.14 4.19
N LEU A 17 51.40 -42.89 4.73
CA LEU A 17 52.67 -42.46 5.28
C LEU A 17 53.76 -42.47 4.17
N ALA A 18 54.71 -41.54 4.30
CA ALA A 18 56.12 -41.61 3.90
C ALA A 18 56.60 -41.09 2.52
N ALA A 19 57.86 -40.62 2.61
CA ALA A 19 58.88 -40.33 1.59
C ALA A 19 59.00 -38.86 1.11
N GLY A 20 60.07 -38.22 1.57
CA GLY A 20 60.45 -36.86 1.26
C GLY A 20 61.07 -36.68 -0.13
N ILE A 21 60.74 -35.55 -0.74
CA ILE A 21 61.55 -34.84 -1.72
C ILE A 21 61.29 -33.35 -1.44
N ALA A 22 62.33 -32.59 -1.10
CA ALA A 22 62.23 -31.15 -0.88
C ALA A 22 62.00 -30.45 -2.23
N LEU A 23 60.74 -30.19 -2.57
CA LEU A 23 60.39 -29.23 -3.61
C LEU A 23 60.38 -27.81 -3.01
N PRO A 24 60.92 -26.79 -3.71
CA PRO A 24 60.79 -25.41 -3.25
C PRO A 24 59.31 -25.07 -3.17
N ALA A 25 58.85 -24.79 -1.94
CA ALA A 25 57.52 -24.26 -1.69
C ALA A 25 57.41 -22.88 -2.36
N GLN A 26 56.95 -22.86 -3.61
CA GLN A 26 56.41 -21.64 -4.17
C GLN A 26 55.12 -21.34 -3.41
N ALA A 27 55.23 -20.42 -2.45
CA ALA A 27 54.09 -19.80 -1.81
C ALA A 27 53.24 -19.15 -2.92
N GLN A 28 52.27 -19.90 -3.43
CA GLN A 28 51.17 -19.33 -4.19
C GLN A 28 50.38 -18.49 -3.21
N SER A 29 50.71 -17.20 -3.16
CA SER A 29 49.90 -16.18 -2.54
C SER A 29 48.51 -16.29 -3.16
N THR A 30 47.58 -16.90 -2.45
CA THR A 30 46.17 -16.82 -2.80
C THR A 30 45.85 -15.33 -2.82
N PRO A 31 45.40 -14.75 -3.95
CA PRO A 31 45.06 -13.34 -3.97
C PRO A 31 43.99 -13.14 -2.91
N ALA A 32 44.28 -12.26 -1.95
CA ALA A 32 43.30 -11.83 -0.96
C ALA A 32 42.03 -11.41 -1.72
N PRO A 33 40.83 -11.80 -1.25
CA PRO A 33 39.61 -11.34 -1.88
C PRO A 33 39.67 -9.81 -1.93
N ALA A 34 39.69 -9.26 -3.15
CA ALA A 34 39.69 -7.82 -3.34
C ALA A 34 38.55 -7.24 -2.48
N ALA A 35 38.90 -6.40 -1.52
CA ALA A 35 37.91 -5.67 -0.75
C ALA A 35 36.97 -5.01 -1.76
N ARG A 36 35.68 -5.35 -1.71
CA ARG A 36 34.67 -4.71 -2.56
C ARG A 36 34.75 -3.23 -2.27
N SER A 37 35.45 -2.48 -3.12
CA SER A 37 35.55 -1.04 -3.00
C SER A 37 34.12 -0.53 -3.11
N GLY A 38 33.61 0.10 -2.05
CA GLY A 38 32.26 0.65 -2.05
C GLY A 38 32.04 1.55 -3.27
N LEU A 39 30.78 1.70 -3.68
CA LEU A 39 30.43 2.65 -4.74
C LEU A 39 31.06 4.02 -4.43
N GLY A 40 31.75 4.60 -5.42
CA GLY A 40 32.29 5.96 -5.31
C GLY A 40 31.18 7.00 -5.06
N LEU A 41 31.55 8.16 -4.52
CA LEU A 41 30.61 9.22 -4.14
C LEU A 41 29.59 9.54 -5.24
N ASP A 42 30.05 9.73 -6.47
CA ASP A 42 29.19 10.07 -7.61
C ASP A 42 28.16 8.98 -7.93
N ALA A 43 28.56 7.70 -7.83
CA ALA A 43 27.66 6.59 -8.04
C ALA A 43 26.58 6.51 -6.95
N VAL A 44 26.94 6.80 -5.69
CA VAL A 44 25.98 6.84 -4.57
C VAL A 44 25.03 8.03 -4.72
N LYS A 45 25.52 9.21 -5.10
CA LYS A 45 24.70 10.39 -5.40
C LYS A 45 23.72 10.13 -6.53
N ALA A 46 24.17 9.52 -7.64
CA ALA A 46 23.32 9.21 -8.78
C ALA A 46 22.19 8.26 -8.39
N LEU A 47 22.49 7.22 -7.59
CA LEU A 47 21.49 6.28 -7.09
C LEU A 47 20.48 6.96 -6.16
N ALA A 48 20.94 7.76 -5.20
CA ALA A 48 20.07 8.50 -4.29
C ALA A 48 19.15 9.48 -5.05
N THR A 49 19.72 10.21 -6.02
CA THR A 49 18.97 11.12 -6.89
C THR A 49 17.89 10.39 -7.68
N ALA A 50 18.20 9.26 -8.32
CA ALA A 50 17.22 8.48 -9.07
C ALA A 50 16.08 7.97 -8.19
N ARG A 51 16.37 7.59 -6.93
CA ARG A 51 15.36 7.16 -5.95
C ARG A 51 14.46 8.31 -5.50
N ILE A 52 14.99 9.52 -5.37
CA ILE A 52 14.21 10.72 -5.08
C ILE A 52 13.33 11.07 -6.30
N ASP A 53 13.89 11.03 -7.51
CA ASP A 53 13.17 11.33 -8.74
C ASP A 53 11.97 10.40 -8.96
N GLY A 54 12.13 9.08 -8.75
CA GLY A 54 11.02 8.13 -8.82
C GLY A 54 9.92 8.37 -7.77
N ARG A 55 10.26 8.90 -6.59
CA ARG A 55 9.28 9.32 -5.58
C ARG A 55 8.54 10.58 -6.01
N LEU A 56 9.26 11.58 -6.53
CA LEU A 56 8.68 12.81 -7.04
C LEU A 56 7.71 12.55 -8.20
N GLU A 57 8.05 11.63 -9.10
CA GLU A 57 7.15 11.18 -10.17
C GLU A 57 5.87 10.54 -9.59
N THR A 58 6.02 9.66 -8.61
CA THR A 58 4.88 9.03 -7.92
C THR A 58 3.97 10.07 -7.27
N LEU A 59 4.55 11.05 -6.57
CA LEU A 59 3.78 12.12 -5.92
C LEU A 59 2.99 12.95 -6.93
N ARG A 60 3.57 13.27 -8.10
CA ARG A 60 2.86 13.97 -9.18
C ARG A 60 1.70 13.15 -9.73
N ALA A 61 1.89 11.83 -9.91
CA ALA A 61 0.80 10.94 -10.30
C ALA A 61 -0.33 10.91 -9.26
N LEU A 62 0.01 10.91 -7.96
CA LEU A 62 -0.98 10.99 -6.88
C LEU A 62 -1.70 12.34 -6.85
N GLN A 63 -1.02 13.46 -7.15
CA GLN A 63 -1.68 14.77 -7.27
C GLN A 63 -2.74 14.76 -8.39
N LEU A 64 -2.44 14.14 -9.53
CA LEU A 64 -3.42 13.96 -10.61
C LEU A 64 -4.58 13.06 -10.18
N ALA A 65 -4.30 11.96 -9.46
CA ALA A 65 -5.34 11.08 -8.94
C ALA A 65 -6.30 11.84 -7.99
N VAL A 66 -5.77 12.62 -7.04
CA VAL A 66 -6.56 13.45 -6.11
C VAL A 66 -7.39 14.51 -6.84
N THR A 67 -6.83 15.09 -7.90
CA THR A 67 -7.53 16.10 -8.72
C THR A 67 -8.70 15.48 -9.49
N ASN A 68 -8.51 14.26 -10.01
CA ASN A 68 -9.50 13.56 -10.84
C ASN A 68 -10.51 12.71 -10.04
N ALA A 69 -10.30 12.56 -8.73
CA ALA A 69 -11.16 11.78 -7.86
C ALA A 69 -12.53 12.48 -7.69
N ALA A 70 -13.55 11.93 -8.33
CA ALA A 70 -14.88 12.52 -8.41
C ALA A 70 -15.66 12.49 -7.09
N HIS A 71 -15.41 11.48 -6.25
CA HIS A 71 -16.12 11.28 -4.98
C HIS A 71 -15.37 11.85 -3.78
N LEU A 72 -14.08 12.16 -3.94
CA LEU A 72 -13.25 12.70 -2.89
C LEU A 72 -13.84 14.01 -2.35
N THR A 73 -14.02 14.10 -1.03
CA THR A 73 -14.57 15.29 -0.39
C THR A 73 -13.64 16.48 -0.56
N SER A 74 -14.16 17.70 -0.42
CA SER A 74 -13.33 18.92 -0.46
C SER A 74 -12.29 18.95 0.67
N ALA A 75 -12.66 18.48 1.87
CA ALA A 75 -11.78 18.41 3.02
C ALA A 75 -10.63 17.44 2.79
N ASP A 76 -10.93 16.23 2.32
CA ASP A 76 -9.92 15.20 2.06
C ASP A 76 -9.04 15.57 0.86
N ARG A 77 -9.61 16.16 -0.19
CA ARG A 77 -8.84 16.73 -1.31
C ARG A 77 -7.85 17.79 -0.83
N SER A 78 -8.28 18.68 0.06
CA SER A 78 -7.40 19.70 0.64
C SER A 78 -6.29 19.06 1.48
N ALA A 79 -6.62 18.12 2.37
CA ALA A 79 -5.66 17.47 3.25
C ALA A 79 -4.59 16.69 2.47
N LEU A 80 -5.01 15.89 1.48
CA LEU A 80 -4.10 15.16 0.60
C LEU A 80 -3.29 16.11 -0.28
N GLY A 81 -3.90 17.17 -0.81
CA GLY A 81 -3.22 18.18 -1.61
C GLY A 81 -2.09 18.88 -0.84
N SER A 82 -2.34 19.27 0.41
CA SER A 82 -1.33 19.85 1.30
C SER A 82 -0.19 18.86 1.60
N LEU A 83 -0.52 17.62 1.94
CA LEU A 83 0.48 16.57 2.18
C LEU A 83 1.39 16.35 0.95
N LEU A 84 0.79 16.13 -0.22
CA LEU A 84 1.54 15.84 -1.45
C LEU A 84 2.42 17.02 -1.86
N THR A 85 1.94 18.26 -1.69
CA THR A 85 2.72 19.47 -1.97
C THR A 85 3.91 19.61 -1.02
N SER A 86 3.70 19.33 0.28
CA SER A 86 4.76 19.32 1.29
C SER A 86 5.84 18.28 0.95
N ASP A 87 5.43 17.05 0.62
CA ASP A 87 6.35 15.96 0.28
C ASP A 87 7.15 16.26 -1.00
N VAL A 88 6.51 16.82 -2.03
CA VAL A 88 7.20 17.26 -3.26
C VAL A 88 8.25 18.31 -2.94
N SER A 89 7.91 19.33 -2.13
CA SER A 89 8.84 20.38 -1.73
C SER A 89 10.03 19.80 -0.94
N GLY A 90 9.74 18.96 0.06
CA GLY A 90 10.75 18.36 0.93
C GLY A 90 11.71 17.43 0.17
N LEU A 91 11.19 16.56 -0.70
CA LEU A 91 12.03 15.69 -1.53
C LEU A 91 12.83 16.48 -2.56
N THR A 92 12.30 17.58 -3.10
CA THR A 92 13.05 18.48 -3.99
C THR A 92 14.23 19.12 -3.25
N ALA A 93 14.03 19.57 -2.01
CA ALA A 93 15.10 20.10 -1.17
C ALA A 93 16.14 19.02 -0.84
N LEU A 94 15.71 17.81 -0.48
CA LEU A 94 16.59 16.68 -0.20
C LEU A 94 17.44 16.29 -1.42
N ARG A 95 16.87 16.37 -2.63
CA ARG A 95 17.60 16.17 -3.89
C ARG A 95 18.74 17.17 -4.04
N GLY A 96 18.47 18.45 -3.76
CA GLY A 96 19.50 19.50 -3.76
C GLY A 96 20.59 19.24 -2.73
N LYS A 97 20.22 18.78 -1.54
CA LYS A 97 21.16 18.41 -0.47
C LYS A 97 22.09 17.26 -0.92
N VAL A 98 21.53 16.15 -1.41
CA VAL A 98 22.29 15.00 -1.93
C VAL A 98 23.32 15.43 -2.99
N ALA A 99 22.95 16.35 -3.88
CA ALA A 99 23.85 16.85 -4.91
C ALA A 99 25.07 17.60 -4.32
N ALA A 100 24.86 18.32 -3.21
CA ALA A 100 25.90 19.10 -2.52
C ALA A 100 26.82 18.26 -1.60
N GLU A 101 26.44 17.02 -1.26
CA GLU A 101 27.19 16.21 -0.29
C GLU A 101 28.63 15.90 -0.75
N SER A 102 29.61 15.89 0.16
CA SER A 102 31.01 15.60 -0.17
C SER A 102 31.49 14.24 0.34
N ALA A 103 30.63 13.49 1.02
CA ALA A 103 30.97 12.21 1.63
C ALA A 103 29.86 11.16 1.40
N VAL A 104 30.27 9.91 1.15
CA VAL A 104 29.33 8.79 0.96
C VAL A 104 28.43 8.62 2.19
N ALA A 105 28.97 8.75 3.40
CA ALA A 105 28.21 8.63 4.64
C ALA A 105 27.06 9.64 4.73
N ALA A 106 27.27 10.87 4.27
CA ALA A 106 26.25 11.91 4.30
C ALA A 106 25.13 11.63 3.28
N VAL A 107 25.47 11.18 2.07
CA VAL A 107 24.46 10.72 1.09
C VAL A 107 23.64 9.55 1.64
N ARG A 108 24.26 8.61 2.37
CA ARG A 108 23.53 7.51 3.02
C ARG A 108 22.59 8.00 4.12
N ALA A 109 22.99 9.00 4.89
CA ALA A 109 22.12 9.62 5.88
C ALA A 109 20.89 10.27 5.20
N ASP A 110 21.09 10.95 4.08
CA ASP A 110 20.00 11.53 3.29
C ASP A 110 19.08 10.48 2.67
N GLU A 111 19.61 9.32 2.26
CA GLU A 111 18.76 8.19 1.82
C GLU A 111 17.87 7.67 2.96
N THR A 112 18.36 7.66 4.21
CA THR A 112 17.53 7.33 5.37
C THR A 112 16.44 8.38 5.58
N VAL A 113 16.77 9.67 5.51
CA VAL A 113 15.79 10.77 5.60
C VAL A 113 14.72 10.64 4.51
N MET A 114 15.11 10.38 3.26
CA MET A 114 14.20 10.16 2.12
C MET A 114 13.15 9.08 2.44
N VAL A 115 13.58 8.02 3.14
CA VAL A 115 12.71 6.90 3.48
C VAL A 115 11.86 7.25 4.70
N ASP A 116 12.47 7.66 5.80
CA ASP A 116 11.81 7.76 7.10
C ASP A 116 10.89 8.97 7.20
N GLN A 117 11.23 10.11 6.58
CA GLN A 117 10.44 11.34 6.66
C GLN A 117 9.32 11.43 5.62
N TYR A 118 9.38 10.65 4.53
CA TYR A 118 8.40 10.76 3.43
C TYR A 118 7.61 9.47 3.20
N ARG A 119 8.19 8.28 3.41
CA ARG A 119 7.55 6.96 3.26
C ARG A 119 6.59 6.83 2.06
N VAL A 120 6.92 7.45 0.92
CA VAL A 120 5.99 7.65 -0.22
C VAL A 120 5.25 6.37 -0.60
N TYR A 121 5.96 5.28 -0.80
CA TYR A 121 5.36 4.02 -1.26
C TYR A 121 4.59 3.25 -0.18
N MET A 122 5.00 3.37 1.08
CA MET A 122 4.44 2.56 2.17
C MET A 122 3.29 3.26 2.90
N LEU A 123 3.27 4.59 2.87
CA LEU A 123 2.28 5.40 3.57
C LEU A 123 1.49 6.30 2.62
N VAL A 124 2.17 7.16 1.85
CA VAL A 124 1.50 8.21 1.07
C VAL A 124 0.63 7.62 -0.05
N VAL A 125 1.14 6.62 -0.77
CA VAL A 125 0.38 5.90 -1.81
C VAL A 125 -0.88 5.23 -1.21
N PRO A 126 -0.80 4.37 -0.17
CA PRO A 126 -2.00 3.83 0.47
C PRO A 126 -2.93 4.91 1.02
N LYS A 127 -2.38 5.98 1.62
CA LYS A 127 -3.17 7.07 2.19
C LYS A 127 -4.07 7.74 1.16
N VAL A 128 -3.55 8.06 -0.02
CA VAL A 128 -4.35 8.65 -1.11
C VAL A 128 -5.43 7.67 -1.56
N HIS A 129 -5.05 6.44 -1.90
CA HIS A 129 -6.00 5.47 -2.48
C HIS A 129 -7.08 5.00 -1.50
N LEU A 130 -6.75 4.82 -0.22
CA LEU A 130 -7.74 4.42 0.78
C LEU A 130 -8.68 5.57 1.15
N THR A 131 -8.19 6.81 1.19
CA THR A 131 -9.06 7.97 1.40
C THR A 131 -10.09 8.09 0.27
N ASP A 132 -9.64 7.98 -0.98
CA ASP A 132 -10.55 7.96 -2.13
C ASP A 132 -11.53 6.78 -2.08
N ALA A 133 -11.07 5.59 -1.68
CA ALA A 133 -11.94 4.42 -1.51
C ALA A 133 -13.04 4.67 -0.47
N PHE A 134 -12.69 5.20 0.71
CA PHE A 134 -13.67 5.51 1.75
C PHE A 134 -14.69 6.55 1.29
N ASP A 135 -14.27 7.57 0.53
CA ASP A 135 -15.20 8.58 0.01
C ASP A 135 -16.14 8.03 -1.08
N ILE A 136 -15.63 7.15 -1.95
CA ILE A 136 -16.45 6.40 -2.92
C ILE A 136 -17.46 5.51 -2.19
N GLU A 137 -17.02 4.81 -1.15
CA GLU A 137 -17.84 3.87 -0.39
C GLU A 137 -18.91 4.62 0.41
N ALA A 138 -18.59 5.76 1.03
CA ALA A 138 -19.56 6.66 1.66
C ALA A 138 -20.60 7.20 0.67
N ALA A 139 -20.19 7.56 -0.54
CA ALA A 139 -21.11 7.95 -1.60
C ALA A 139 -22.05 6.79 -2.00
N ALA A 140 -21.53 5.56 -2.06
CA ALA A 140 -22.31 4.37 -2.35
C ALA A 140 -23.30 4.03 -1.22
N VAL A 141 -22.91 4.19 0.06
CA VAL A 141 -23.81 4.09 1.22
C VAL A 141 -25.00 5.04 1.04
N SER A 142 -24.74 6.31 0.76
CA SER A 142 -25.79 7.32 0.55
C SER A 142 -26.72 6.96 -0.62
N ALA A 143 -26.17 6.47 -1.73
CA ALA A 143 -26.96 6.04 -2.88
C ALA A 143 -27.83 4.82 -2.58
N LEU A 144 -27.28 3.81 -1.90
CA LEU A 144 -27.99 2.58 -1.56
C LEU A 144 -29.08 2.80 -0.51
N ARG A 145 -28.90 3.74 0.44
CA ARG A 145 -30.00 4.19 1.32
C ARG A 145 -31.19 4.71 0.54
N LYS A 146 -30.95 5.61 -0.41
CA LYS A 146 -32.03 6.15 -1.27
C LYS A 146 -32.71 5.04 -2.09
N VAL A 147 -31.95 4.03 -2.52
CA VAL A 147 -32.52 2.87 -3.23
C VAL A 147 -33.36 2.02 -2.29
N HIS A 148 -32.87 1.73 -1.09
CA HIS A 148 -33.62 1.03 -0.04
C HIS A 148 -34.96 1.71 0.21
N ASP A 149 -34.95 3.02 0.48
CA ASP A 149 -36.17 3.75 0.84
C ASP A 149 -37.21 3.70 -0.29
N LYS A 150 -36.77 3.89 -1.53
CA LYS A 150 -37.63 3.78 -2.71
C LYS A 150 -38.18 2.37 -2.91
N LEU A 151 -37.37 1.33 -2.68
CA LEU A 151 -37.83 -0.06 -2.79
C LEU A 151 -38.82 -0.39 -1.67
N ALA A 152 -38.56 0.04 -0.44
CA ALA A 152 -39.46 -0.13 0.69
C ALA A 152 -40.82 0.54 0.44
N GLU A 153 -40.83 1.77 -0.10
CA GLU A 153 -42.07 2.44 -0.51
C GLU A 153 -42.85 1.66 -1.59
N ARG A 154 -42.15 1.10 -2.58
CA ARG A 154 -42.79 0.32 -3.65
C ARG A 154 -43.36 -1.00 -3.13
N VAL A 155 -42.59 -1.72 -2.33
CA VAL A 155 -43.01 -2.97 -1.68
C VAL A 155 -44.25 -2.72 -0.81
N ALA A 156 -44.32 -1.60 -0.09
CA ALA A 156 -45.49 -1.24 0.71
C ALA A 156 -46.75 -0.93 -0.13
N LYS A 157 -46.58 -0.48 -1.39
CA LYS A 157 -47.68 -0.14 -2.31
C LYS A 157 -48.08 -1.31 -3.23
N GLN A 158 -47.39 -2.45 -3.17
CA GLN A 158 -47.64 -3.58 -4.05
C GLN A 158 -49.00 -4.24 -3.76
N PRO A 159 -49.84 -4.51 -4.79
CA PRO A 159 -51.06 -5.30 -4.63
C PRO A 159 -50.75 -6.70 -4.10
N GLY A 160 -51.44 -7.11 -3.04
CA GLY A 160 -51.16 -8.38 -2.35
C GLY A 160 -50.03 -8.32 -1.31
N GLY A 161 -49.43 -7.13 -1.12
CA GLY A 161 -48.40 -6.89 -0.11
C GLY A 161 -47.03 -7.46 -0.47
N ALA A 162 -46.09 -7.25 0.46
CA ALA A 162 -44.73 -7.76 0.38
C ALA A 162 -44.70 -9.28 0.63
N THR A 163 -44.01 -10.01 -0.23
CA THR A 163 -43.63 -11.40 0.03
C THR A 163 -42.58 -11.47 1.14
N ALA A 164 -42.47 -12.64 1.78
CA ALA A 164 -41.43 -12.88 2.79
C ALA A 164 -40.00 -12.72 2.21
N ALA A 165 -39.81 -13.03 0.92
CA ALA A 165 -38.54 -12.87 0.23
C ALA A 165 -38.16 -11.39 0.06
N GLU A 166 -39.07 -10.55 -0.43
CA GLU A 166 -38.86 -9.11 -0.59
C GLU A 166 -38.55 -8.43 0.75
N GLN A 167 -39.26 -8.83 1.82
CA GLN A 167 -39.01 -8.32 3.17
C GLN A 167 -37.62 -8.69 3.68
N ALA A 168 -37.22 -9.96 3.53
CA ALA A 168 -35.91 -10.43 3.95
C ALA A 168 -34.77 -9.74 3.18
N GLN A 169 -34.94 -9.54 1.88
CA GLN A 169 -33.95 -8.87 1.04
C GLN A 169 -33.83 -7.37 1.36
N LEU A 170 -34.93 -6.67 1.63
CA LEU A 170 -34.88 -5.27 2.09
C LEU A 170 -34.17 -5.16 3.45
N ALA A 171 -34.44 -6.08 4.37
CA ALA A 171 -33.77 -6.11 5.66
C ALA A 171 -32.26 -6.39 5.55
N ASP A 172 -31.84 -7.34 4.69
CA ASP A 172 -30.40 -7.57 4.46
C ASP A 172 -29.76 -6.36 3.78
N LEU A 173 -30.39 -5.77 2.74
CA LEU A 173 -29.90 -4.54 2.10
C LEU A 173 -29.59 -3.45 3.14
N GLN A 174 -30.56 -3.17 4.03
CA GLN A 174 -30.38 -2.16 5.08
C GLN A 174 -29.24 -2.53 6.05
N THR A 175 -29.17 -3.80 6.45
CA THR A 175 -28.11 -4.32 7.33
C THR A 175 -26.74 -4.15 6.69
N ARG A 176 -26.59 -4.48 5.41
CA ARG A 176 -25.34 -4.35 4.65
C ARG A 176 -24.90 -2.88 4.54
N VAL A 177 -25.84 -1.99 4.24
CA VAL A 177 -25.56 -0.55 4.19
C VAL A 177 -25.07 -0.02 5.54
N GLN A 178 -25.69 -0.46 6.64
CA GLN A 178 -25.27 -0.08 8.00
C GLN A 178 -23.90 -0.65 8.36
N ASN A 179 -23.62 -1.91 8.02
CA ASN A 179 -22.32 -2.54 8.27
C ASN A 179 -21.19 -1.82 7.52
N ALA A 180 -21.42 -1.45 6.26
CA ALA A 180 -20.45 -0.67 5.47
C ALA A 180 -20.16 0.69 6.11
N GLU A 181 -21.21 1.45 6.49
CA GLU A 181 -21.03 2.74 7.16
C GLU A 181 -20.26 2.62 8.49
N GLN A 182 -20.57 1.59 9.29
CA GLN A 182 -19.88 1.34 10.56
C GLN A 182 -18.41 0.96 10.36
N ALA A 183 -18.09 0.19 9.32
CA ALA A 183 -16.71 -0.21 9.03
C ALA A 183 -15.82 1.01 8.71
N GLU A 184 -16.39 2.06 8.12
CA GLU A 184 -15.66 3.24 7.61
C GLU A 184 -15.67 4.44 8.57
N SER A 185 -16.56 4.43 9.57
CA SER A 185 -16.70 5.54 10.51
C SER A 185 -15.36 5.92 11.15
N GLY A 186 -14.95 7.18 10.94
CA GLY A 186 -13.70 7.75 11.46
C GLY A 186 -12.40 7.20 10.84
N LYS A 187 -12.47 6.31 9.84
CA LYS A 187 -11.28 5.67 9.25
C LYS A 187 -10.46 6.64 8.41
N THR A 188 -11.09 7.53 7.64
CA THR A 188 -10.39 8.58 6.88
C THR A 188 -9.58 9.50 7.79
N ALA A 189 -10.17 9.98 8.89
CA ALA A 189 -9.45 10.82 9.87
C ALA A 189 -8.27 10.05 10.50
N THR A 190 -8.48 8.79 10.88
CA THR A 190 -7.42 7.92 11.40
C THR A 190 -6.29 7.76 10.40
N LEU A 191 -6.62 7.48 9.13
CA LEU A 191 -5.67 7.30 8.04
C LEU A 191 -4.84 8.57 7.81
N LEU A 192 -5.49 9.73 7.70
CA LEU A 192 -4.84 11.01 7.45
C LEU A 192 -3.90 11.42 8.59
N ALA A 193 -4.21 11.02 9.84
CA ALA A 193 -3.38 11.29 11.00
C ALA A 193 -2.06 10.49 11.04
N ILE A 194 -1.95 9.35 10.33
CA ILE A 194 -0.73 8.52 10.34
C ILE A 194 0.45 9.31 9.77
N GLN A 195 1.51 9.46 10.55
CA GLN A 195 2.73 10.15 10.14
C GLN A 195 3.80 9.18 9.61
N PRO A 196 4.69 9.64 8.72
CA PRO A 196 5.88 8.87 8.36
C PRO A 196 6.84 8.74 9.56
N GLY A 197 7.72 7.75 9.52
CA GLY A 197 8.71 7.50 10.56
C GLY A 197 9.61 6.30 10.28
N ALA A 198 10.60 6.10 11.16
CA ALA A 198 11.57 5.02 11.06
C ALA A 198 10.95 3.62 11.27
N ASP A 199 9.90 3.52 12.10
CA ASP A 199 9.25 2.23 12.36
C ASP A 199 8.25 1.85 11.25
N ALA A 200 8.77 1.11 10.26
CA ALA A 200 7.95 0.57 9.17
C ALA A 200 6.93 -0.48 9.62
N THR A 201 7.13 -1.13 10.76
CA THR A 201 6.20 -2.11 11.30
C THR A 201 5.01 -1.43 11.96
N ALA A 202 5.24 -0.36 12.73
CA ALA A 202 4.17 0.45 13.30
C ALA A 202 3.26 1.06 12.22
N ILE A 203 3.84 1.64 11.17
CA ILE A 203 3.07 2.20 10.04
C ILE A 203 2.22 1.12 9.36
N ARG A 204 2.80 -0.05 9.07
CA ARG A 204 2.04 -1.17 8.47
C ARG A 204 0.95 -1.69 9.40
N GLY A 205 1.22 -1.76 10.70
CA GLY A 205 0.25 -2.12 11.73
C GLY A 205 -0.93 -1.14 11.78
N ALA A 206 -0.68 0.15 11.57
CA ALA A 206 -1.72 1.18 11.51
C ALA A 206 -2.54 1.15 10.20
N ILE A 207 -1.92 0.82 9.05
CA ILE A 207 -2.60 0.79 7.75
C ILE A 207 -3.43 -0.47 7.54
N THR A 208 -2.95 -1.64 7.99
CA THR A 208 -3.63 -2.94 7.81
C THR A 208 -5.13 -2.92 8.19
N PRO A 209 -5.53 -2.46 9.38
CA PRO A 209 -6.94 -2.44 9.75
C PRO A 209 -7.79 -1.49 8.88
N LEU A 210 -7.19 -0.46 8.29
CA LEU A 210 -7.86 0.46 7.38
C LEU A 210 -8.11 -0.20 6.02
N VAL A 211 -7.14 -0.98 5.52
CA VAL A 211 -7.30 -1.79 4.32
C VAL A 211 -8.42 -2.83 4.50
N ASP A 212 -8.46 -3.50 5.65
CA ASP A 212 -9.48 -4.51 5.92
C ASP A 212 -10.87 -3.91 6.14
N ALA A 213 -10.96 -2.70 6.71
CA ALA A 213 -12.19 -1.93 6.76
C ALA A 213 -12.76 -1.65 5.35
N ALA A 214 -11.95 -1.06 4.46
CA ALA A 214 -12.38 -0.77 3.08
C ALA A 214 -12.81 -2.04 2.31
N LYS A 215 -12.08 -3.16 2.49
CA LYS A 215 -12.48 -4.45 1.90
C LYS A 215 -13.83 -4.94 2.43
N SER A 216 -14.06 -4.80 3.73
CA SER A 216 -15.28 -5.27 4.39
C SER A 216 -16.48 -4.45 3.92
N ALA A 217 -16.35 -3.12 3.93
CA ALA A 217 -17.39 -2.23 3.46
C ALA A 217 -17.73 -2.46 1.99
N ARG A 218 -16.72 -2.62 1.11
CA ARG A 218 -16.95 -2.97 -0.29
C ARG A 218 -17.72 -4.28 -0.47
N LYS A 219 -17.43 -5.29 0.35
CA LYS A 219 -18.15 -6.57 0.32
C LYS A 219 -19.61 -6.37 0.69
N ASP A 220 -19.90 -5.63 1.76
CA ASP A 220 -21.27 -5.36 2.18
C ASP A 220 -22.02 -4.48 1.15
N LEU A 221 -21.39 -3.44 0.61
CA LEU A 221 -21.98 -2.60 -0.45
C LEU A 221 -22.31 -3.40 -1.72
N LYS A 222 -21.47 -4.36 -2.10
CA LYS A 222 -21.75 -5.27 -3.20
C LYS A 222 -22.98 -6.13 -2.92
N GLN A 223 -23.08 -6.68 -1.71
CA GLN A 223 -24.21 -7.50 -1.30
C GLN A 223 -25.50 -6.67 -1.26
N ALA A 224 -25.48 -5.48 -0.65
CA ALA A 224 -26.61 -4.53 -0.63
C ALA A 224 -27.13 -4.22 -2.04
N ARG A 225 -26.22 -3.96 -2.99
CA ARG A 225 -26.59 -3.74 -4.39
C ARG A 225 -27.25 -4.96 -5.01
N ASP A 226 -26.74 -6.15 -4.72
CA ASP A 226 -27.28 -7.39 -5.27
C ASP A 226 -28.66 -7.71 -4.69
N ASP A 227 -28.92 -7.42 -3.41
CA ASP A 227 -30.26 -7.55 -2.81
C ASP A 227 -31.23 -6.50 -3.33
N ALA A 228 -30.79 -5.25 -3.51
CA ALA A 228 -31.59 -4.22 -4.18
C ALA A 228 -32.06 -4.65 -5.59
N LYS A 229 -31.20 -5.36 -6.34
CA LYS A 229 -31.56 -5.90 -7.65
C LYS A 229 -32.60 -7.02 -7.57
N LYS A 230 -32.50 -7.91 -6.57
CA LYS A 230 -33.46 -9.00 -6.36
C LYS A 230 -34.85 -8.44 -6.02
N VAL A 231 -34.93 -7.53 -5.04
CA VAL A 231 -36.21 -6.88 -4.67
C VAL A 231 -36.83 -6.23 -5.90
N ARG A 232 -36.04 -5.49 -6.68
CA ARG A 232 -36.53 -4.86 -7.91
C ARG A 232 -37.06 -5.85 -8.95
N ALA A 233 -36.48 -7.03 -9.05
CA ALA A 233 -36.90 -8.06 -10.00
C ALA A 233 -38.17 -8.81 -9.54
N GLU A 234 -38.38 -8.90 -8.23
CA GLU A 234 -39.55 -9.56 -7.62
C GLU A 234 -40.77 -8.64 -7.55
N LEU A 235 -40.56 -7.32 -7.51
CA LEU A 235 -41.62 -6.32 -7.59
C LEU A 235 -42.47 -6.49 -8.85
N LYS A 236 -43.78 -6.59 -8.66
CA LYS A 236 -44.79 -6.70 -9.72
C LYS A 236 -45.26 -5.35 -10.27
#